data_AF-M7MWM0-F1
#
_entry.id   AF-M7MWM0-F1
#
_cell.length_a   1.000
_cell.length_b   1.000
_cell.length_c   1.000
_cell.angle_alpha   90.00
_cell.angle_beta   90.00
_cell.angle_gamma   90.00
#
_symmetry.space_group_name_H-M   'P 1'
#
loop_
_entity.id
_entity.type
_entity.pdbx_description
1 polymer ?
#
loop_
_entity_poly.entity_id
_entity_poly.type
_entity_poly.pdbx_seq_one_letter_code
_entity_poly.pdbx_strand_id
1 'polypeptide(L)'
;MAIFALQEIEEIKGKIKFFFLTIDGESQFEAFEAQIRTEGNLSSELVTVQVRMQEMAEMRNPMPQTKCRDLTPKNDPVKEYELKTKHLRVYLIHEEHRGRIVVLAGKKGTQPKDIKKFRKLKEAYLNSKQA
;
A
#
# COMPACT_ATOMS: atom_id res chain seq x y z
N MET A 1 15.20 -9.80 -14.93
CA MET A 1 14.84 -9.69 -13.50
C MET A 1 14.09 -8.38 -13.36
N ALA A 2 12.97 -8.36 -12.63
CA ALA A 2 12.28 -7.10 -12.35
C ALA A 2 13.09 -6.30 -11.33
N ILE A 3 13.30 -5.01 -11.58
CA ILE A 3 14.04 -4.12 -10.70
C ILE A 3 13.06 -3.53 -9.70
N PHE A 4 13.18 -3.94 -8.44
CA PHE A 4 12.38 -3.37 -7.36
C PHE A 4 13.10 -2.19 -6.74
N ALA A 5 12.40 -1.07 -6.65
CA ALA A 5 12.87 0.12 -5.94
C ALA A 5 11.77 0.67 -5.05
N LEU A 6 12.17 1.50 -4.09
CA LEU A 6 11.27 2.19 -3.18
C LEU A 6 11.36 3.69 -3.41
N GLN A 7 10.23 4.30 -3.72
CA GLN A 7 10.11 5.74 -3.85
C GLN A 7 9.48 6.31 -2.58
N GLU A 8 10.17 7.21 -1.88
CA GLU A 8 9.63 7.84 -0.66
C GLU A 8 8.44 8.74 -0.99
N ILE A 9 7.39 8.69 -0.15
CA ILE A 9 6.22 9.56 -0.28
C ILE A 9 6.43 10.79 0.61
N GLU A 10 7.05 11.83 0.07
CA GLU A 10 7.38 13.05 0.82
C GLU A 10 6.15 13.84 1.29
N GLU A 11 5.00 13.64 0.63
CA GLU A 11 3.72 14.24 1.01
C GLU A 11 3.25 13.76 2.39
N ILE A 12 3.65 12.55 2.80
CA ILE A 12 3.22 11.93 4.05
C ILE A 12 4.29 12.14 5.11
N LYS A 13 4.03 13.10 5.99
CA LYS A 13 4.97 13.53 7.03
C LYS A 13 4.54 12.98 8.38
N GLY A 14 5.21 11.94 8.85
CA GLY A 14 4.91 11.34 10.16
C GLY A 14 6.12 10.69 10.80
N LYS A 15 5.89 10.00 11.92
CA LYS A 15 6.91 9.20 12.61
C LYS A 15 7.32 7.98 11.78
N ILE A 16 6.38 7.42 11.03
CA ILE A 16 6.61 6.30 10.13
C ILE A 16 6.68 6.82 8.70
N LYS A 17 7.78 6.52 8.00
CA LYS A 17 7.93 6.83 6.58
C LYS A 17 7.08 5.92 5.70
N PHE A 18 6.59 6.46 4.59
CA PHE A 18 5.87 5.72 3.57
C PHE A 18 6.66 5.68 2.27
N PHE A 19 6.58 4.56 1.57
CA PHE A 19 7.23 4.36 0.28
C PHE A 19 6.27 3.70 -0.72
N PHE A 20 6.35 4.05 -1.99
CA PHE A 20 5.77 3.27 -3.08
C PHE A 20 6.75 2.21 -3.55
N LEU A 21 6.23 1.00 -3.80
CA LEU A 21 6.99 -0.03 -4.50
C LEU A 21 6.93 0.25 -6.01
N THR A 22 8.08 0.60 -6.58
CA THR A 22 8.26 0.73 -8.03
C THR A 22 8.86 -0.56 -8.58
N ILE A 23 8.31 -1.05 -9.68
CA ILE A 23 8.77 -2.25 -10.38
C ILE A 23 9.19 -1.80 -11.78
N ASP A 24 10.45 -1.98 -12.13
CA ASP A 24 11.04 -1.52 -13.40
C ASP A 24 10.84 -0.01 -13.65
N GLY A 25 10.83 0.78 -12.56
CA GLY A 25 10.61 2.23 -12.59
C GLY A 25 9.13 2.65 -12.54
N GLU A 26 8.19 1.71 -12.56
CA GLU A 26 6.76 2.01 -12.52
C GLU A 26 6.13 1.70 -11.15
N SER A 27 5.48 2.69 -10.54
CA SER A 27 4.67 2.50 -9.34
C SER A 27 3.28 1.96 -9.69
N GLN A 28 2.95 0.77 -9.17
CA GLN A 28 1.62 0.19 -9.34
C GLN A 28 0.52 1.04 -8.70
N PHE A 29 0.87 1.83 -7.68
CA PHE A 29 -0.06 2.75 -7.02
C PHE A 29 -0.32 3.97 -7.89
N GLU A 30 0.72 4.62 -8.42
CA GLU A 30 0.56 5.83 -9.23
C GLU A 30 -0.18 5.55 -10.53
N ALA A 31 0.11 4.40 -11.17
CA ALA A 31 -0.63 3.95 -12.34
C ALA A 31 -2.14 3.79 -12.04
N PHE A 32 -2.47 3.22 -10.87
CA PHE A 32 -3.85 3.10 -10.41
C PHE A 32 -4.46 4.47 -10.09
N GLU A 33 -3.72 5.35 -9.43
CA GLU A 33 -4.17 6.71 -9.12
C GLU A 33 -4.49 7.51 -10.38
N ALA A 34 -3.62 7.47 -11.39
CA ALA A 34 -3.82 8.11 -12.68
C ALA A 34 -5.08 7.58 -13.38
N GLN A 35 -5.31 6.26 -13.34
CA GLN A 35 -6.53 5.65 -13.85
C GLN A 35 -7.78 6.19 -13.13
N ILE A 36 -7.76 6.22 -11.80
CA ILE A 36 -8.89 6.71 -10.99
C ILE A 36 -9.15 8.20 -11.23
N ARG A 37 -8.10 9.02 -11.35
CA ARG A 37 -8.22 10.45 -11.66
C ARG A 37 -8.83 10.66 -13.05
N THR A 38 -8.46 9.82 -14.02
CA THR A 38 -9.06 9.84 -15.37
C THR A 38 -10.54 9.44 -15.35
N GLU A 39 -10.90 8.45 -14.53
CA GLU A 39 -12.31 8.08 -14.33
C GLU A 39 -13.13 9.18 -13.60
N GLY A 40 -12.48 10.06 -12.84
CA GLY A 40 -13.05 11.25 -12.19
C GLY A 40 -14.00 10.98 -11.01
N ASN A 41 -14.50 9.75 -10.86
CA ASN A 41 -15.59 9.42 -9.94
C ASN A 41 -15.16 9.09 -8.50
N LEU A 42 -13.86 8.87 -8.25
CA LEU A 42 -13.34 8.38 -6.96
C LEU A 42 -12.23 9.27 -6.39
N SER A 43 -12.11 10.50 -6.88
CA SER A 43 -11.10 11.48 -6.47
C SER A 43 -11.16 11.79 -4.97
N SER A 44 -12.37 11.91 -4.40
CA SER A 44 -12.57 12.14 -2.96
C SER A 44 -12.11 10.94 -2.10
N GLU A 45 -12.18 9.73 -2.65
CA GLU A 45 -11.66 8.54 -1.97
C GLU A 45 -10.14 8.48 -2.00
N LEU A 46 -9.50 8.96 -3.07
CA LEU A 46 -8.03 9.09 -3.10
C LEU A 46 -7.54 10.03 -2.00
N VAL A 47 -8.20 11.17 -1.80
CA VAL A 47 -7.91 12.07 -0.68
C VAL A 47 -8.10 11.36 0.66
N THR A 48 -9.17 10.56 0.78
CA THR A 48 -9.41 9.77 2.00
C THR A 48 -8.31 8.72 2.24
N VAL A 49 -7.78 8.10 1.18
CA VAL A 49 -6.63 7.18 1.27
C VAL A 49 -5.41 7.92 1.81
N GLN A 50 -5.06 9.07 1.23
CA GLN A 50 -3.91 9.89 1.66
C GLN A 50 -4.05 10.30 3.12
N VAL A 51 -5.22 10.79 3.55
CA VAL A 51 -5.49 11.14 4.95
C VAL A 51 -5.25 9.97 5.88
N ARG A 52 -5.64 8.74 5.50
CA ARG A 52 -5.44 7.57 6.34
C ARG A 52 -3.99 7.10 6.39
N MET A 53 -3.26 7.24 5.28
CA MET A 53 -1.82 7.00 5.29
C MET A 53 -1.11 8.00 6.20
N GLN A 54 -1.52 9.28 6.18
CA GLN A 54 -1.04 10.31 7.10
C GLN A 54 -1.38 9.98 8.56
N GLU A 55 -2.63 9.62 8.87
CA GLU A 55 -3.03 9.16 10.22
C GLU A 55 -2.18 7.98 10.71
N MET A 56 -1.87 7.03 9.81
CA MET A 56 -1.00 5.88 10.11
C MET A 56 0.45 6.33 10.34
N ALA A 57 0.97 7.26 9.55
CA ALA A 57 2.32 7.80 9.67
C ALA A 57 2.52 8.53 11.00
N GLU A 58 1.50 9.28 11.45
CA GLU A 58 1.51 10.01 12.71
C GLU A 58 1.36 9.12 13.96
N MET A 59 1.02 7.84 13.78
CA MET A 59 0.64 6.91 14.87
C MET A 59 -0.52 7.46 15.71
N ARG A 60 -1.43 8.23 15.11
CA ARG A 60 -2.34 9.09 15.88
C ARG A 60 -3.45 8.35 16.64
N ASN A 61 -3.62 7.05 16.41
CA ASN A 61 -4.36 6.06 17.21
C ASN A 61 -4.35 4.70 16.46
N PRO A 62 -4.61 3.56 17.13
CA PRO A 62 -4.85 2.32 16.42
C PRO A 62 -6.07 2.49 15.51
N MET A 63 -5.84 2.47 14.20
CA MET A 63 -6.92 2.64 13.23
C MET A 63 -7.93 1.49 13.40
N PRO A 64 -9.24 1.76 13.43
CA PRO A 64 -10.23 0.71 13.56
C PRO A 64 -10.15 -0.26 12.38
N GLN A 65 -10.47 -1.54 12.62
CA GLN A 65 -10.45 -2.60 11.61
C GLN A 65 -11.33 -2.32 10.37
N THR A 66 -12.30 -1.41 10.52
CA THR A 66 -13.14 -0.92 9.44
C THR A 66 -12.35 -0.10 8.41
N LYS A 67 -11.34 0.66 8.86
CA LYS A 67 -10.47 1.51 8.05
C LYS A 67 -9.17 0.83 7.65
N CYS A 68 -8.55 0.06 8.55
CA CYS A 68 -7.31 -0.66 8.33
C CYS A 68 -7.45 -2.10 8.81
N ARG A 69 -7.42 -3.06 7.90
CA ARG A 69 -7.48 -4.48 8.23
C ARG A 69 -6.07 -5.07 8.23
N ASP A 70 -5.73 -5.83 9.27
CA ASP A 70 -4.54 -6.67 9.28
C ASP A 70 -4.80 -7.91 8.41
N LEU A 71 -3.93 -8.13 7.42
CA LEU A 71 -3.97 -9.27 6.51
C LEU A 71 -2.84 -10.28 6.77
N THR A 72 -2.01 -10.02 7.79
CA THR A 72 -0.81 -10.79 8.10
C THR A 72 -1.17 -12.25 8.36
N PRO A 73 -0.63 -13.20 7.58
CA PRO A 73 -0.73 -14.62 7.89
C PRO A 73 -0.08 -14.92 9.26
N LYS A 74 -0.61 -15.91 10.00
CA LYS A 74 -0.15 -16.24 11.38
C LYS A 74 1.36 -16.46 11.55
N ASN A 75 2.07 -16.86 10.49
CA ASN A 75 3.50 -17.18 10.52
C ASN A 75 4.33 -16.27 9.60
N ASP A 76 3.78 -15.14 9.15
CA ASP A 76 4.51 -14.24 8.28
C ASP A 76 5.30 -13.23 9.11
N PRO A 77 6.63 -13.11 8.92
CA PRO A 77 7.42 -12.12 9.62
C PRO A 77 7.08 -10.69 9.18
N VAL A 78 6.50 -10.52 7.98
CA VAL A 78 6.19 -9.20 7.41
C VAL A 78 4.70 -8.89 7.61
N LYS A 79 4.42 -7.86 8.40
CA LYS A 79 3.03 -7.44 8.64
C LYS A 79 2.40 -6.86 7.38
N GLU A 80 1.21 -7.35 7.03
CA GLU A 80 0.41 -6.91 5.89
C GLU A 80 -0.83 -6.14 6.36
N TYR A 81 -1.16 -5.06 5.66
CA TYR A 81 -2.31 -4.22 5.97
C TYR A 81 -3.09 -3.87 4.72
N GLU A 82 -4.39 -3.69 4.90
CA GLU A 82 -5.32 -3.21 3.89
C GLU A 82 -6.04 -1.96 4.40
N LEU A 83 -5.79 -0.81 3.76
CA LEU A 83 -6.59 0.40 3.95
C LEU A 83 -7.87 0.32 3.11
N LYS A 84 -9.02 0.60 3.73
CA LYS A 84 -10.34 0.30 3.16
C LYS A 84 -11.24 1.51 3.03
N THR A 85 -11.33 2.15 1.87
CA THR A 85 -12.33 3.21 1.66
C THR A 85 -13.69 2.59 1.25
N LYS A 86 -14.60 3.37 0.68
CA LYS A 86 -15.90 2.84 0.24
C LYS A 86 -15.71 1.91 -0.97
N HIS A 87 -14.93 2.32 -1.95
CA HIS A 87 -14.68 1.60 -3.19
C HIS A 87 -13.22 1.19 -3.40
N LEU A 88 -12.25 1.83 -2.74
CA LEU A 88 -10.81 1.56 -2.92
C LEU A 88 -10.22 0.71 -1.79
N ARG A 89 -9.21 -0.08 -2.15
CA ARG A 89 -8.40 -0.88 -1.23
C ARG A 89 -6.93 -0.61 -1.54
N VAL A 90 -6.15 -0.31 -0.51
CA VAL A 90 -4.71 -0.11 -0.65
C VAL A 90 -3.99 -1.10 0.25
N TYR A 91 -3.06 -1.84 -0.35
CA TYR A 91 -2.32 -2.91 0.27
C TYR A 91 -0.90 -2.44 0.57
N LEU A 92 -0.52 -2.58 1.83
CA LEU A 92 0.76 -2.11 2.32
C LEU A 92 1.40 -3.10 3.28
N ILE A 93 2.71 -3.16 3.25
CA ILE A 93 3.52 -4.00 4.14
C ILE A 93 4.28 -3.13 5.13
N HIS A 94 4.58 -3.71 6.29
CA HIS A 94 5.50 -3.13 7.24
C HIS A 94 6.90 -3.67 7.03
N GLU A 95 7.85 -2.78 6.86
CA GLU A 95 9.26 -3.13 6.90
C GLU A 95 9.89 -2.50 8.15
N GLU A 96 10.33 -3.35 9.07
CA GLU A 96 10.70 -2.99 10.46
C GLU A 96 11.72 -1.85 10.55
N HIS A 97 12.66 -1.77 9.59
CA HIS A 97 13.72 -0.76 9.57
C HIS A 97 13.48 0.41 8.60
N ARG A 98 12.41 0.38 7.79
CA ARG A 98 12.12 1.44 6.80
C ARG A 98 10.82 2.18 7.09
N GLY A 99 9.75 1.46 7.42
CA GLY A 99 8.43 2.04 7.63
C GLY A 99 7.31 1.24 6.96
N ARG A 100 6.48 1.91 6.15
CA ARG A 100 5.37 1.31 5.41
C ARG A 100 5.63 1.39 3.92
N ILE A 101 5.36 0.30 3.21
CA ILE A 101 5.51 0.25 1.76
C ILE A 101 4.16 -0.06 1.14
N VAL A 102 3.69 0.84 0.30
CA VAL A 102 2.50 0.67 -0.53
C VAL A 102 2.88 -0.16 -1.74
N VAL A 103 2.30 -1.35 -1.82
CA VAL A 103 2.65 -2.34 -2.86
C VAL A 103 1.63 -2.31 -4.00
N LEU A 104 0.34 -2.13 -3.67
CA LEU A 104 -0.73 -2.19 -4.65
C LEU A 104 -1.95 -1.38 -4.18
N ALA A 105 -2.69 -0.81 -5.12
CA ALA A 105 -4.05 -0.32 -4.90
C ALA A 105 -5.01 -0.96 -5.91
N GLY A 106 -6.27 -1.06 -5.51
CA GLY A 106 -7.32 -1.69 -6.31
C GLY A 106 -8.72 -1.29 -5.86
N LYS A 107 -9.72 -1.80 -6.59
CA LYS A 107 -11.14 -1.59 -6.26
C LYS A 107 -11.64 -2.74 -5.39
N LYS A 108 -12.65 -2.48 -4.55
CA LYS A 108 -13.26 -3.50 -3.68
C LYS A 108 -13.74 -4.74 -4.45
N GLY A 109 -14.23 -4.57 -5.68
CA GLY A 109 -14.70 -5.68 -6.52
C GLY A 109 -13.59 -6.63 -6.99
N THR A 110 -12.35 -6.18 -7.05
CA THR A 110 -11.18 -6.97 -7.49
C THR A 110 -10.35 -7.51 -6.34
N GLN A 111 -10.77 -7.27 -5.09
CA GLN A 111 -10.06 -7.62 -3.85
C GLN A 111 -9.44 -9.02 -3.83
N PRO A 112 -10.12 -10.13 -4.22
CA PRO A 112 -9.51 -11.46 -4.19
C PRO A 112 -8.33 -11.61 -5.16
N LYS A 113 -8.40 -10.95 -6.32
CA LYS A 113 -7.32 -10.94 -7.31
C LYS A 113 -6.18 -10.05 -6.84
N ASP A 114 -6.51 -8.89 -6.27
CA ASP A 114 -5.53 -7.91 -5.79
C ASP A 114 -4.72 -8.45 -4.62
N ILE A 115 -5.34 -9.16 -3.67
CA ILE A 115 -4.62 -9.81 -2.55
C ILE A 115 -3.63 -10.86 -3.08
N LYS A 116 -4.01 -11.65 -4.09
CA LYS A 116 -3.10 -12.63 -4.71
C LYS A 116 -1.92 -11.93 -5.40
N LYS A 117 -2.18 -10.85 -6.14
CA LYS A 117 -1.13 -10.05 -6.80
C LYS A 117 -0.21 -9.41 -5.77
N PHE A 118 -0.78 -8.81 -4.73
CA PHE A 118 -0.06 -8.19 -3.61
C PHE A 118 0.92 -9.17 -2.96
N ARG A 119 0.49 -10.38 -2.60
CA ARG A 119 1.37 -11.38 -1.98
C ARG A 119 2.51 -11.82 -2.91
N LYS A 120 2.22 -12.04 -4.19
CA LYS A 120 3.25 -12.34 -5.19
C LYS A 120 4.29 -11.22 -5.31
N LEU A 121 3.84 -9.96 -5.35
CA LEU A 121 4.71 -8.79 -5.42
C LEU A 121 5.56 -8.65 -4.15
N LYS A 122 4.95 -8.88 -2.97
CA LYS A 122 5.66 -8.89 -1.70
C LYS A 122 6.77 -9.94 -1.69
N GLU A 123 6.45 -11.20 -2.04
CA GLU A 123 7.43 -12.28 -2.08
C GLU A 123 8.57 -11.97 -3.07
N ALA A 124 8.25 -11.47 -4.27
CA ALA A 124 9.25 -11.09 -5.25
C ALA A 124 10.17 -9.96 -4.75
N TYR A 125 9.61 -8.94 -4.09
CA TYR A 125 10.37 -7.87 -3.46
C TYR A 125 11.28 -8.39 -2.33
N LEU A 126 10.76 -9.20 -1.42
CA LEU A 126 11.54 -9.76 -0.32
C LEU A 126 12.69 -10.64 -0.84
N ASN A 127 12.44 -11.46 -1.85
CA ASN A 127 13.47 -12.27 -2.50
C ASN A 127 14.55 -11.40 -3.18
N SER A 128 14.15 -10.28 -3.82
CA SER A 128 15.09 -9.35 -4.45
C SER A 128 16.03 -8.65 -3.47
N LYS A 129 15.70 -8.63 -2.18
CA LYS A 129 16.54 -8.07 -1.11
C LYS A 129 17.49 -9.09 -0.48
N GLN A 130 17.21 -10.37 -0.65
CA GLN A 130 18.03 -11.46 -0.11
C GLN A 130 19.10 -11.94 -1.13
N ALA A 131 19.04 -11.45 -2.37
CA ALA A 131 20.03 -11.68 -3.42
C ALA A 131 21.12 -10.62 -3.40
#